data_AF-A0A6G8NRJ4-F1
#
_entry.id   AF-A0A6G8NRJ4-F1
#
_cell.length_a   1.000
_cell.length_b   1.000
_cell.length_c   1.000
_cell.angle_alpha   90.00
_cell.angle_beta   90.00
_cell.angle_gamma   90.00
#
_symmetry.space_group_name_H-M   'P 1'
#
loop_
_entity.id
_entity.type
_entity.pdbx_description
1 polymer ?
#
loop_
_entity_poly.entity_id
_entity_poly.type
_entity_poly.pdbx_seq_one_letter_code
_entity_poly.pdbx_strand_id
1 'polypeptide(L)'
;MKHYYDLWHARIKSLVKAAQGRPVALAVLFGLSLVNLSSEWPSDIARPAFVAALDEKLPDSFKTARQLLFDQYQRRFPRVPTAQPVTIVEIDDATLATVGQWPWPRNRLATLIDAIAALKPLAIGLDIYMPEPDQTSPDKVAGNLPATAAALAAGLRALPSHEAILASSLRAAPTILGAAALDHPTFAASTDLRSAPILVHGTDPLRSVQRFDYVLASLPELQEAAHGEAMLSVALEQGVVRRIPLIMGLGEKLVPSLPMEMLRVATDSPAIEVFADGSGVQAVGVADALVPTQPGGDVWLHFASIRSTLSRYVSARDILQGTVDPERFRNKLVLVGLTGTGVTDMRTTALGELVPGIEIQAQVIETIFEGRFLRRPTWLKWAESGFIIIFGLLIIWYVPRTQSRFAMFLRAVPKGSTFLGVSLHLLNLLCCFLIFIRFGLLVDAASIFIILSAVMGCFFAPALLHVGERGRAEAGQATGREDDERTGNAPGP
;
A
#
# COMPACT_ATOMS: atom_id res chain seq x y z
N MET A 1 -23.82 10.30 -49.47
CA MET A 1 -23.16 10.03 -48.16
C MET A 1 -21.97 9.08 -48.27
N LYS A 2 -22.08 7.90 -48.91
CA LYS A 2 -20.96 6.94 -49.08
C LYS A 2 -19.70 7.54 -49.74
N HIS A 3 -19.89 8.31 -50.81
CA HIS A 3 -18.78 8.97 -51.53
C HIS A 3 -18.03 10.04 -50.72
N TYR A 4 -18.74 10.77 -49.84
CA TYR A 4 -18.13 11.74 -48.93
C TYR A 4 -17.33 11.03 -47.81
N TYR A 5 -17.82 9.88 -47.35
CA TYR A 5 -17.15 9.04 -46.36
C TYR A 5 -15.85 8.44 -46.92
N ASP A 6 -15.89 7.94 -48.16
CA ASP A 6 -14.74 7.35 -48.85
C ASP A 6 -13.65 8.40 -49.19
N LEU A 7 -14.04 9.61 -49.62
CA LEU A 7 -13.12 10.74 -49.84
C LEU A 7 -12.45 11.22 -48.56
N TRP A 8 -13.21 11.25 -47.45
CA TRP A 8 -12.69 11.64 -46.14
C TRP A 8 -11.71 10.59 -45.59
N HIS A 9 -12.02 9.30 -45.73
CA HIS A 9 -11.11 8.19 -45.41
C HIS A 9 -9.84 8.18 -46.27
N ALA A 10 -9.95 8.47 -47.57
CA ALA A 10 -8.80 8.56 -48.47
C ALA A 10 -7.87 9.73 -48.12
N ARG A 11 -8.43 10.90 -47.76
CA ARG A 11 -7.65 12.06 -47.29
C ARG A 11 -6.94 11.80 -45.95
N ILE A 12 -7.59 11.11 -45.01
CA ILE A 12 -6.96 10.72 -43.75
C ILE A 12 -5.83 9.72 -43.99
N LYS A 13 -6.04 8.71 -44.84
CA LYS A 13 -4.98 7.77 -45.21
C LYS A 13 -3.79 8.46 -45.89
N SER A 14 -4.01 9.45 -46.76
CA SER A 14 -2.93 10.16 -47.42
C SER A 14 -2.16 11.11 -46.48
N LEU A 15 -2.86 11.81 -45.58
CA LEU A 15 -2.24 12.64 -44.53
C LEU A 15 -1.43 11.80 -43.54
N VAL A 16 -1.92 10.62 -43.15
CA VAL A 16 -1.21 9.69 -42.26
C VAL A 16 0.03 9.09 -42.95
N LYS A 17 -0.04 8.77 -44.25
CA LYS A 17 1.13 8.36 -45.06
C LYS A 17 2.15 9.51 -45.19
N ALA A 18 1.72 10.75 -45.42
CA ALA A 18 2.60 11.91 -45.58
C ALA A 18 3.29 12.33 -44.27
N ALA A 19 2.61 12.16 -43.13
CA ALA A 19 3.13 12.54 -41.81
C ALA A 19 3.93 11.43 -41.10
N GLN A 20 4.17 10.29 -41.77
CA GLN A 20 5.03 9.18 -41.29
C GLN A 20 4.69 8.71 -39.86
N GLY A 21 3.40 8.60 -39.53
CA GLY A 21 2.94 8.13 -38.21
C GLY A 21 3.01 9.16 -37.07
N ARG A 22 3.58 10.36 -37.28
CA ARG A 22 3.66 11.43 -36.27
C ARG A 22 2.32 11.82 -35.62
N PRO A 23 1.22 12.07 -36.36
CA PRO A 23 -0.04 12.49 -35.74
C PRO A 23 -0.62 11.40 -34.82
N VAL A 24 -0.47 10.12 -35.21
CA VAL A 24 -0.88 8.98 -34.39
C VAL A 24 -0.01 8.88 -33.14
N ALA A 25 1.31 8.99 -33.29
CA ALA A 25 2.24 8.94 -32.16
C ALA A 25 2.01 10.08 -31.16
N LEU A 26 1.69 11.29 -31.62
CA LEU A 26 1.31 12.42 -30.76
C LEU A 26 0.01 12.14 -30.00
N ALA A 27 -1.01 11.63 -30.69
CA ALA A 27 -2.28 11.26 -30.05
C ALA A 27 -2.08 10.18 -28.98
N VAL A 28 -1.24 9.17 -29.25
CA VAL A 28 -0.88 8.12 -28.29
C VAL A 28 -0.10 8.69 -27.11
N LEU A 29 0.93 9.52 -27.35
CA LEU A 29 1.74 10.12 -26.29
C LEU A 29 0.87 10.94 -25.33
N PHE A 30 0.10 11.90 -25.84
CA PHE A 30 -0.72 12.77 -25.00
C PHE A 30 -1.89 12.02 -24.38
N GLY A 31 -2.54 11.13 -25.13
CA GLY A 31 -3.66 10.33 -24.63
C GLY A 31 -3.24 9.42 -23.47
N LEU A 32 -2.20 8.61 -23.65
CA LEU A 32 -1.73 7.72 -22.59
C LEU A 32 -1.08 8.48 -21.43
N SER A 33 -0.39 9.60 -21.69
CA SER A 33 0.15 10.44 -20.61
C SER A 33 -0.96 11.05 -19.77
N LEU A 34 -2.08 11.46 -20.39
CA LEU A 34 -3.24 11.96 -19.67
C LEU A 34 -3.88 10.86 -18.80
N VAL A 35 -4.04 9.65 -19.34
CA VAL A 35 -4.57 8.50 -18.58
C VAL A 35 -3.63 8.09 -17.43
N ASN A 36 -2.31 8.11 -17.66
CA ASN A 36 -1.33 7.85 -16.61
C ASN A 36 -1.38 8.93 -15.51
N LEU A 37 -1.48 10.20 -15.89
CA LEU A 37 -1.61 11.31 -14.94
C LEU A 37 -2.94 11.25 -14.19
N SER A 38 -4.04 10.85 -14.83
CA SER A 38 -5.34 10.70 -14.16
C SER A 38 -5.37 9.56 -13.16
N SER A 39 -4.60 8.48 -13.39
CA SER A 39 -4.49 7.31 -12.49
C SER A 39 -3.74 7.58 -11.18
N GLU A 40 -3.09 8.75 -11.09
CA GLU A 40 -2.42 9.24 -9.89
C GLU A 40 -2.33 10.75 -10.01
N TRP A 41 -3.42 11.42 -9.66
CA TRP A 41 -3.47 12.86 -9.67
C TRP A 41 -2.71 13.42 -8.45
N PRO A 42 -1.75 14.35 -8.64
CA PRO A 42 -1.04 14.97 -7.53
C PRO A 42 -1.99 15.74 -6.60
N SER A 43 -1.89 15.52 -5.29
CA SER A 43 -2.84 16.06 -4.30
C SER A 43 -2.70 17.55 -4.04
N ASP A 44 -1.58 18.16 -4.46
CA ASP A 44 -1.28 19.58 -4.36
C ASP A 44 -2.16 20.44 -5.28
N ILE A 45 -2.88 19.81 -6.22
CA ILE A 45 -3.72 20.52 -7.19
C ILE A 45 -5.13 19.94 -7.20
N ALA A 46 -6.12 20.83 -7.15
CA ALA A 46 -7.52 20.46 -7.27
C ALA A 46 -7.78 19.63 -8.52
N ARG A 47 -8.33 18.42 -8.34
CA ARG A 47 -8.59 17.47 -9.41
C ARG A 47 -9.73 17.96 -10.31
N PRO A 48 -9.50 18.26 -11.59
CA PRO A 48 -10.57 18.72 -12.49
C PRO A 48 -11.63 17.64 -12.72
N ALA A 49 -12.89 18.04 -12.89
CA ALA A 49 -14.03 17.12 -13.06
C ALA A 49 -13.85 16.15 -14.25
N PHE A 50 -13.25 16.61 -15.36
CA PHE A 50 -13.00 15.74 -16.51
C PHE A 50 -11.96 14.65 -16.23
N VAL A 51 -11.00 14.90 -15.33
CA VAL A 51 -10.00 13.90 -14.90
C VAL A 51 -10.65 12.84 -14.04
N ALA A 52 -11.56 13.23 -13.15
CA ALA A 52 -12.35 12.29 -12.36
C ALA A 52 -13.22 11.39 -13.26
N ALA A 53 -13.93 11.98 -14.23
CA ALA A 53 -14.74 11.23 -15.19
C ALA A 53 -13.91 10.29 -16.09
N LEU A 54 -12.64 10.64 -16.38
CA LEU A 54 -11.73 9.79 -17.13
C LEU A 54 -11.30 8.56 -16.31
N ASP A 55 -10.94 8.77 -15.04
CA ASP A 55 -10.53 7.72 -14.12
C ASP A 55 -11.68 6.76 -13.78
N GLU A 56 -12.91 7.26 -13.68
CA GLU A 56 -14.11 6.45 -13.51
C GLU A 56 -14.34 5.50 -14.71
N LYS A 57 -14.07 5.97 -15.94
CA LYS A 57 -14.24 5.16 -17.16
C LYS A 57 -13.08 4.18 -17.40
N LEU A 58 -11.89 4.51 -16.92
CA LEU A 58 -10.66 3.75 -17.15
C LEU A 58 -9.93 3.49 -15.81
N PRO A 59 -10.60 2.86 -14.83
CA PRO A 59 -10.05 2.70 -13.49
C PRO A 59 -8.78 1.85 -13.52
N ASP A 60 -7.83 2.21 -12.67
CA ASP A 60 -6.59 1.48 -12.42
C ASP A 60 -5.69 1.21 -13.64
N SER A 61 -5.89 1.92 -14.76
CA SER A 61 -5.21 1.66 -16.05
C SER A 61 -3.68 1.53 -15.97
N PHE A 62 -3.04 2.39 -15.17
CA PHE A 62 -1.59 2.31 -14.90
C PHE A 62 -1.26 1.95 -13.45
N LYS A 63 -2.24 2.06 -12.54
CA LYS A 63 -2.03 1.84 -11.10
C LYS A 63 -1.58 0.41 -10.81
N THR A 64 -2.25 -0.59 -11.40
CA THR A 64 -1.93 -2.00 -11.14
C THR A 64 -0.50 -2.36 -11.59
N ALA A 65 -0.10 -1.94 -12.79
CA ALA A 65 1.25 -2.19 -13.30
C ALA A 65 2.34 -1.52 -12.44
N ARG A 66 2.08 -0.28 -12.00
CA ARG A 66 2.94 0.47 -11.07
C ARG A 66 3.05 -0.21 -9.71
N GLN A 67 1.94 -0.64 -9.11
CA GLN A 67 1.94 -1.33 -7.82
C GLN A 67 2.71 -2.66 -7.90
N LEU A 68 2.51 -3.44 -8.97
CA LEU A 68 3.26 -4.67 -9.20
C LEU A 68 4.77 -4.42 -9.33
N LEU A 69 5.17 -3.34 -10.02
CA LEU A 69 6.58 -2.94 -10.11
C LEU A 69 7.16 -2.61 -8.73
N PHE A 70 6.43 -1.84 -7.91
CA PHE A 70 6.88 -1.48 -6.55
C PHE A 70 7.01 -2.72 -5.65
N ASP A 71 6.10 -3.68 -5.76
CA ASP A 71 6.21 -4.96 -5.07
C ASP A 71 7.48 -5.71 -5.52
N GLN A 72 7.79 -5.73 -6.83
CA GLN A 72 9.02 -6.36 -7.33
C GLN A 72 10.29 -5.67 -6.83
N TYR A 73 10.30 -4.34 -6.70
CA TYR A 73 11.41 -3.62 -6.10
C TYR A 73 11.67 -4.09 -4.67
N GLN A 74 10.61 -4.19 -3.85
CA GLN A 74 10.72 -4.68 -2.48
C GLN A 74 11.11 -6.15 -2.41
N ARG A 75 10.55 -7.03 -3.26
CA ARG A 75 10.92 -8.45 -3.30
C ARG A 75 12.40 -8.66 -3.66
N ARG A 76 12.93 -7.83 -4.57
CA ARG A 76 14.34 -7.94 -4.99
C ARG A 76 15.31 -7.33 -3.97
N PHE A 77 14.84 -6.35 -3.20
CA PHE A 77 15.62 -5.63 -2.19
C PHE A 77 14.74 -5.36 -0.95
N PRO A 78 14.45 -6.40 -0.14
CA PRO A 78 13.65 -6.25 1.07
C PRO A 78 14.43 -5.47 2.12
N ARG A 79 13.72 -4.86 3.08
CA ARG A 79 14.35 -4.19 4.21
C ARG A 79 15.12 -5.23 5.03
N VAL A 80 16.32 -4.87 5.48
CA VAL A 80 17.09 -5.64 6.45
C VAL A 80 16.91 -4.97 7.82
N PRO A 81 16.22 -5.60 8.78
CA PRO A 81 16.08 -5.07 10.13
C PRO A 81 17.44 -4.88 10.79
N THR A 82 17.69 -3.69 11.30
CA THR A 82 18.93 -3.32 12.00
C THR A 82 18.74 -3.22 13.51
N ALA A 83 17.51 -2.99 13.96
CA ALA A 83 17.11 -3.02 15.36
C ALA A 83 15.77 -3.76 15.50
N GLN A 84 15.52 -4.32 16.69
CA GLN A 84 14.25 -4.94 17.07
C GLN A 84 13.73 -4.32 18.37
N PRO A 85 13.23 -3.07 18.33
CA PRO A 85 12.64 -2.37 19.47
C PRO A 85 11.31 -2.98 19.93
N VAL A 86 10.72 -3.85 19.10
CA VAL A 86 9.41 -4.47 19.34
C VAL A 86 9.58 -5.94 19.71
N THR A 87 8.80 -6.40 20.68
CA THR A 87 8.58 -7.82 20.99
C THR A 87 7.11 -8.14 20.78
N ILE A 88 6.83 -9.21 20.03
CA ILE A 88 5.47 -9.68 19.79
C ILE A 88 5.19 -10.83 20.74
N VAL A 89 4.16 -10.67 21.57
CA VAL A 89 3.58 -11.71 22.42
C VAL A 89 2.42 -12.35 21.67
N GLU A 90 2.60 -13.61 21.31
CA GLU A 90 1.67 -14.36 20.50
C GLU A 90 0.74 -15.20 21.36
N ILE A 91 -0.56 -15.11 21.09
CA ILE A 91 -1.52 -16.13 21.45
C ILE A 91 -1.51 -17.15 20.29
N ASP A 92 -0.50 -18.01 20.31
CA ASP A 92 -0.23 -19.06 19.32
C ASP A 92 -0.94 -20.38 19.64
N ASP A 93 -0.83 -21.37 18.75
CA ASP A 93 -1.45 -22.68 18.93
C ASP A 93 -0.95 -23.40 20.20
N ALA A 94 0.32 -23.21 20.57
CA ALA A 94 0.90 -23.77 21.79
C ALA A 94 0.30 -23.15 23.06
N THR A 95 0.04 -21.85 23.04
CA THR A 95 -0.66 -21.12 24.10
C THR A 95 -2.11 -21.57 24.17
N LEU A 96 -2.82 -21.67 23.05
CA LEU A 96 -4.21 -22.13 23.03
C LEU A 96 -4.36 -23.56 23.54
N ALA A 97 -3.41 -24.45 23.22
CA ALA A 97 -3.40 -25.82 23.73
C ALA A 97 -3.16 -25.92 25.24
N THR A 98 -2.37 -25.00 25.81
CA THR A 98 -1.98 -25.04 27.23
C THR A 98 -2.93 -24.25 28.12
N VAL A 99 -3.32 -23.06 27.68
CA VAL A 99 -4.09 -22.09 28.47
C VAL A 99 -5.60 -22.21 28.17
N GLY A 100 -5.95 -22.59 26.94
CA GLY A 100 -7.33 -22.85 26.51
C GLY A 100 -7.77 -22.01 25.31
N GLN A 101 -8.95 -22.34 24.79
CA GLN A 101 -9.52 -21.77 23.58
C GLN A 101 -9.83 -20.26 23.69
N TRP A 102 -9.64 -19.53 22.59
CA TRP A 102 -10.06 -18.14 22.41
C TRP A 102 -11.56 -18.03 22.08
N PRO A 103 -12.31 -16.99 22.53
CA PRO A 103 -11.88 -15.84 23.32
C PRO A 103 -11.59 -16.17 24.78
N TRP A 104 -10.55 -15.54 25.33
CA TRP A 104 -10.20 -15.70 26.74
C TRP A 104 -11.08 -14.84 27.66
N PRO A 105 -11.41 -15.33 28.86
CA PRO A 105 -11.94 -14.51 29.94
C PRO A 105 -11.01 -13.33 30.29
N ARG A 106 -11.59 -12.18 30.67
CA ARG A 106 -10.84 -10.92 30.86
C ARG A 106 -9.84 -11.00 32.02
N ASN A 107 -10.13 -11.80 33.05
CA ASN A 107 -9.19 -12.10 34.15
C ASN A 107 -7.91 -12.84 33.69
N ARG A 108 -7.98 -13.63 32.61
CA ARG A 108 -6.83 -14.32 32.04
C ARG A 108 -5.97 -13.36 31.20
N LEU A 109 -6.60 -12.47 30.44
CA LEU A 109 -5.88 -11.37 29.79
C LEU A 109 -5.19 -10.47 30.82
N ALA A 110 -5.86 -10.19 31.95
CA ALA A 110 -5.28 -9.45 33.06
C ALA A 110 -4.00 -10.14 33.59
N THR A 111 -4.04 -11.46 33.77
CA THR A 111 -2.87 -12.25 34.21
C THR A 111 -1.70 -12.15 33.22
N LEU A 112 -1.97 -12.18 31.92
CA LEU A 112 -0.93 -12.01 30.90
C LEU A 112 -0.34 -10.60 30.92
N ILE A 113 -1.18 -9.57 31.05
CA ILE A 113 -0.74 -8.17 31.13
C ILE A 113 0.12 -7.95 32.37
N ASP A 114 -0.28 -8.47 33.53
CA ASP A 114 0.50 -8.38 34.76
C ASP A 114 1.88 -9.07 34.63
N ALA A 115 1.91 -10.25 33.99
CA ALA A 115 3.16 -10.98 33.73
C ALA A 115 4.09 -10.20 32.77
N ILE A 116 3.55 -9.58 31.72
CA ILE A 116 4.31 -8.71 30.82
C ILE A 116 4.79 -7.46 31.56
N ALA A 117 3.93 -6.82 32.37
CA ALA A 117 4.24 -5.61 33.12
C ALA A 117 5.39 -5.83 34.11
N ALA A 118 5.47 -7.01 34.74
CA ALA A 118 6.58 -7.40 35.61
C ALA A 118 7.95 -7.37 34.90
N LEU A 119 7.97 -7.52 33.57
CA LEU A 119 9.17 -7.47 32.73
C LEU A 119 9.56 -6.03 32.32
N LYS A 120 8.78 -5.02 32.72
CA LYS A 120 9.04 -3.58 32.55
C LYS A 120 9.21 -3.13 31.09
N PRO A 121 8.21 -3.34 30.22
CA PRO A 121 8.18 -2.76 28.88
C PRO A 121 7.93 -1.24 28.93
N LEU A 122 8.22 -0.54 27.82
CA LEU A 122 7.88 0.88 27.66
C LEU A 122 6.40 1.09 27.38
N ALA A 123 5.79 0.18 26.62
CA ALA A 123 4.36 0.20 26.30
C ALA A 123 3.88 -1.21 25.91
N ILE A 124 2.59 -1.49 26.12
CA ILE A 124 1.93 -2.74 25.75
C ILE A 124 0.74 -2.41 24.83
N GLY A 125 0.88 -2.64 23.54
CA GLY A 125 -0.20 -2.49 22.56
C GLY A 125 -0.99 -3.79 22.40
N LEU A 126 -2.30 -3.74 22.54
CA LEU A 126 -3.19 -4.90 22.35
C LEU A 126 -3.85 -4.83 20.97
N ASP A 127 -3.55 -5.80 20.11
CA ASP A 127 -4.27 -6.02 18.84
C ASP A 127 -5.55 -6.83 19.08
N ILE A 128 -6.32 -6.36 20.05
CA ILE A 128 -7.53 -6.99 20.59
C ILE A 128 -8.47 -5.85 21.01
N TYR A 129 -9.70 -5.88 20.52
CA TYR A 129 -10.79 -5.02 20.98
C TYR A 129 -11.86 -5.87 21.68
N MET A 130 -12.44 -5.34 22.76
CA MET A 130 -13.40 -6.04 23.61
C MET A 130 -14.70 -5.24 23.72
N PRO A 131 -15.52 -5.20 22.66
CA PRO A 131 -16.73 -4.37 22.58
C PRO A 131 -17.89 -4.90 23.43
N GLU A 132 -17.76 -6.13 23.93
CA GLU A 132 -18.83 -6.86 24.62
C GLU A 132 -18.40 -7.28 26.03
N PRO A 133 -19.35 -7.35 26.99
CA PRO A 133 -19.09 -7.90 28.32
C PRO A 133 -18.69 -9.38 28.26
N ASP A 134 -17.76 -9.76 29.15
CA ASP A 134 -17.34 -11.14 29.36
C ASP A 134 -18.49 -11.98 29.93
N GLN A 135 -19.02 -12.89 29.10
CA GLN A 135 -20.10 -13.79 29.49
C GLN A 135 -19.68 -14.81 30.57
N THR A 136 -18.37 -14.95 30.84
CA THR A 136 -17.84 -15.80 31.89
C THR A 136 -17.61 -15.05 33.21
N SER A 137 -17.85 -13.73 33.26
CA SER A 137 -17.74 -12.93 34.49
C SER A 137 -18.70 -13.43 35.58
N PRO A 138 -18.33 -13.40 36.88
CA PRO A 138 -19.16 -13.94 37.96
C PRO A 138 -20.59 -13.40 38.00
N ASP A 139 -20.80 -12.12 37.71
CA ASP A 139 -22.13 -11.49 37.66
C ASP A 139 -22.99 -12.04 36.50
N LYS A 140 -22.39 -12.30 35.33
CA LYS A 140 -23.09 -12.89 34.17
C LYS A 140 -23.44 -14.34 34.42
N VAL A 141 -22.51 -15.12 34.97
CA VAL A 141 -22.75 -16.51 35.36
C VAL A 141 -23.87 -16.58 36.40
N ALA A 142 -23.87 -15.69 37.40
CA ALA A 142 -24.92 -15.61 38.41
C ALA A 142 -26.31 -15.29 37.83
N GLY A 143 -26.37 -14.54 36.71
CA GLY A 143 -27.60 -14.23 35.99
C GLY A 143 -28.23 -15.43 35.29
N ASN A 144 -27.41 -16.43 34.93
CA ASN A 144 -27.85 -17.63 34.21
C ASN A 144 -28.22 -18.80 35.14
N LEU A 145 -28.05 -18.65 36.46
CA LEU A 145 -28.37 -19.70 37.43
C LEU A 145 -29.89 -19.78 37.73
N PRO A 146 -30.44 -20.98 37.96
CA PRO A 146 -31.83 -21.13 38.35
C PRO A 146 -32.10 -20.51 39.74
N ALA A 147 -33.35 -20.12 39.99
CA ALA A 147 -33.77 -19.52 41.26
C ALA A 147 -33.45 -20.39 42.49
N THR A 148 -33.38 -21.72 42.32
CA THR A 148 -32.97 -22.68 43.36
C THR A 148 -31.53 -22.51 43.82
N ALA A 149 -30.67 -21.85 43.05
CA ALA A 149 -29.26 -21.59 43.35
C ALA A 149 -29.01 -20.14 43.82
N ALA A 150 -30.00 -19.48 44.44
CA ALA A 150 -29.93 -18.07 44.85
C ALA A 150 -28.71 -17.74 45.73
N ALA A 151 -28.34 -18.60 46.67
CA ALA A 151 -27.17 -18.39 47.53
C ALA A 151 -25.85 -18.38 46.74
N LEU A 152 -25.69 -19.30 45.77
CA LEU A 152 -24.53 -19.32 44.88
C LEU A 152 -24.50 -18.08 43.98
N ALA A 153 -25.64 -17.69 43.44
CA ALA A 153 -25.75 -16.49 42.62
C ALA A 153 -25.43 -15.21 43.41
N ALA A 154 -25.78 -15.14 44.69
CA ALA A 154 -25.38 -14.05 45.58
C ALA A 154 -23.87 -14.06 45.84
N GLY A 155 -23.27 -15.22 46.08
CA GLY A 155 -21.82 -15.37 46.26
C GLY A 155 -21.02 -14.96 45.02
N LEU A 156 -21.48 -15.37 43.82
CA LEU A 156 -20.85 -14.98 42.56
C LEU A 156 -20.93 -13.47 42.30
N ARG A 157 -22.07 -12.83 42.58
CA ARG A 157 -22.21 -11.36 42.44
C ARG A 157 -21.34 -10.57 43.42
N ALA A 158 -20.87 -11.18 44.50
CA ALA A 158 -19.94 -10.54 45.43
C ALA A 158 -18.48 -10.58 44.96
N LEU A 159 -18.17 -11.40 43.95
CA LEU A 159 -16.84 -11.44 43.33
C LEU A 159 -16.67 -10.28 42.34
N PRO A 160 -15.44 -9.77 42.15
CA PRO A 160 -15.19 -8.76 41.13
C PRO A 160 -15.51 -9.28 39.73
N SER A 161 -16.04 -8.42 38.87
CA SER A 161 -16.23 -8.74 37.45
C SER A 161 -14.88 -8.94 36.76
N HIS A 162 -14.87 -9.72 35.69
CA HIS A 162 -13.64 -9.89 34.92
C HIS A 162 -13.21 -8.59 34.24
N GLU A 163 -14.14 -7.71 33.87
CA GLU A 163 -13.85 -6.34 33.41
C GLU A 163 -13.10 -5.54 34.46
N ALA A 164 -13.55 -5.55 35.72
CA ALA A 164 -12.92 -4.80 36.79
C ALA A 164 -11.49 -5.32 37.09
N ILE A 165 -11.29 -6.65 37.02
CA ILE A 165 -9.96 -7.27 37.15
C ILE A 165 -9.05 -6.77 36.02
N LEU A 166 -9.50 -6.85 34.76
CA LEU A 166 -8.71 -6.38 33.62
C LEU A 166 -8.44 -4.87 33.68
N ALA A 167 -9.43 -4.07 34.04
CA ALA A 167 -9.29 -2.63 34.22
C ALA A 167 -8.26 -2.26 35.30
N SER A 168 -8.08 -3.10 36.33
CA SER A 168 -7.00 -2.93 37.31
C SER A 168 -5.63 -3.14 36.67
N SER A 169 -5.44 -4.20 35.88
CA SER A 169 -4.18 -4.50 35.20
C SER A 169 -3.84 -3.48 34.11
N LEU A 170 -4.83 -3.03 33.33
CA LEU A 170 -4.66 -1.97 32.32
C LEU A 170 -4.18 -0.64 32.95
N ARG A 171 -4.70 -0.28 34.13
CA ARG A 171 -4.25 0.92 34.86
C ARG A 171 -2.85 0.80 35.44
N ALA A 172 -2.41 -0.42 35.77
CA ALA A 172 -1.13 -0.65 36.43
C ALA A 172 0.06 -0.69 35.44
N ALA A 173 -0.21 -0.79 34.13
CA ALA A 173 0.80 -0.93 33.09
C ALA A 173 0.55 0.06 31.93
N PRO A 174 1.58 0.43 31.14
CA PRO A 174 1.43 1.36 30.02
C PRO A 174 0.73 0.71 28.82
N THR A 175 -0.56 0.41 28.96
CA THR A 175 -1.35 -0.36 27.99
C THR A 175 -2.11 0.53 27.01
N ILE A 176 -2.14 0.12 25.74
CA ILE A 176 -2.90 0.73 24.66
C ILE A 176 -3.90 -0.30 24.13
N LEU A 177 -5.18 0.07 24.07
CA LEU A 177 -6.20 -0.78 23.46
C LEU A 177 -6.30 -0.54 21.96
N GLY A 178 -6.45 -1.62 21.21
CA GLY A 178 -6.80 -1.55 19.80
C GLY A 178 -8.30 -1.32 19.60
N ALA A 179 -8.64 -0.70 18.47
CA ALA A 179 -10.00 -0.53 17.99
C ALA A 179 -10.05 -0.78 16.47
N ALA A 180 -11.14 -1.34 15.98
CA ALA A 180 -11.33 -1.61 14.55
C ALA A 180 -12.22 -0.54 13.92
N ALA A 181 -11.77 0.05 12.80
CA ALA A 181 -12.59 0.98 12.04
C ALA A 181 -13.61 0.25 11.17
N LEU A 182 -14.79 0.85 10.98
CA LEU A 182 -15.90 0.26 10.26
C LEU A 182 -16.58 1.28 9.33
N ASP A 183 -16.92 0.84 8.12
CA ASP A 183 -17.65 1.65 7.12
C ASP A 183 -19.18 1.57 7.28
N HIS A 184 -19.67 0.67 8.12
CA HIS A 184 -21.08 0.41 8.33
C HIS A 184 -21.36 0.13 9.81
N PRO A 185 -22.56 0.47 10.31
CA PRO A 185 -22.91 0.18 11.69
C PRO A 185 -22.98 -1.33 11.90
N THR A 186 -22.38 -1.82 12.98
CA THR A 186 -22.46 -3.21 13.43
C THR A 186 -22.86 -3.27 14.90
N PHE A 187 -23.15 -4.47 15.39
CA PHE A 187 -23.43 -4.69 16.81
C PHE A 187 -22.23 -4.22 17.66
N ALA A 188 -22.53 -3.47 18.73
CA ALA A 188 -21.54 -2.84 19.62
C ALA A 188 -20.60 -1.80 18.97
N ALA A 189 -20.86 -1.37 17.72
CA ALA A 189 -20.15 -0.25 17.13
C ALA A 189 -20.53 1.07 17.82
N SER A 190 -19.53 1.92 18.03
CA SER A 190 -19.64 3.29 18.50
C SER A 190 -19.29 4.25 17.36
N THR A 191 -19.63 5.54 17.53
CA THR A 191 -19.16 6.64 16.67
C THR A 191 -18.04 7.43 17.33
N ASP A 192 -17.60 7.00 18.52
CA ASP A 192 -16.63 7.69 19.35
C ASP A 192 -15.61 6.70 19.95
N LEU A 193 -14.39 7.19 20.14
CA LEU A 193 -13.21 6.46 20.64
C LEU A 193 -12.40 7.37 21.54
N ARG A 194 -11.95 6.94 22.72
CA ARG A 194 -11.08 7.78 23.56
C ARG A 194 -9.67 7.93 22.95
N SER A 195 -9.51 8.91 22.07
CA SER A 195 -8.24 9.20 21.40
C SER A 195 -7.35 10.10 22.25
N ALA A 196 -6.03 9.90 22.14
CA ALA A 196 -5.05 10.86 22.63
C ALA A 196 -5.24 12.26 21.99
N PRO A 197 -4.80 13.33 22.67
CA PRO A 197 -4.77 14.66 22.07
C PRO A 197 -3.93 14.67 20.79
N ILE A 198 -4.50 15.22 19.72
CA ILE A 198 -3.81 15.44 18.44
C ILE A 198 -3.72 16.95 18.20
N LEU A 199 -2.49 17.45 18.11
CA LEU A 199 -2.21 18.85 17.81
C LEU A 199 -1.98 19.00 16.31
N VAL A 200 -2.86 19.74 15.64
CA VAL A 200 -2.76 20.00 14.21
C VAL A 200 -2.01 21.32 13.97
N HIS A 201 -0.93 21.25 13.21
CA HIS A 201 -0.17 22.39 12.73
C HIS A 201 -0.51 22.64 11.25
N GLY A 202 -1.15 23.79 10.97
CA GLY A 202 -1.53 24.20 9.62
C GLY A 202 -3.02 23.99 9.33
N THR A 203 -3.35 23.47 8.16
CA THR A 203 -4.76 23.27 7.76
C THR A 203 -5.34 21.98 8.31
N ASP A 204 -6.65 21.94 8.52
CA ASP A 204 -7.35 20.74 8.99
C ASP A 204 -7.17 19.55 8.00
N PRO A 205 -6.52 18.44 8.41
CA PRO A 205 -6.23 17.31 7.55
C PRO A 205 -7.40 16.32 7.42
N LEU A 206 -8.52 16.52 8.14
CA LEU A 206 -9.65 15.56 8.15
C LEU A 206 -10.17 15.20 6.75
N ARG A 207 -10.10 16.13 5.80
CA ARG A 207 -10.54 15.91 4.41
C ARG A 207 -9.58 15.05 3.59
N SER A 208 -8.34 14.92 4.03
CA SER A 208 -7.27 14.25 3.29
C SER A 208 -7.02 12.83 3.80
N VAL A 209 -7.23 12.59 5.09
CA VAL A 209 -7.04 11.27 5.71
C VAL A 209 -8.18 10.30 5.41
N GLN A 210 -7.93 9.00 5.57
CA GLN A 210 -8.97 7.99 5.50
C GLN A 210 -9.98 8.20 6.64
N ARG A 211 -11.27 8.30 6.30
CA ARG A 211 -12.35 8.56 7.25
C ARG A 211 -13.22 7.32 7.45
N PHE A 212 -13.67 7.15 8.68
CA PHE A 212 -14.63 6.14 9.10
C PHE A 212 -15.72 6.78 9.96
N ASP A 213 -16.93 6.25 9.86
CA ASP A 213 -18.07 6.75 10.65
C ASP A 213 -18.27 5.94 11.94
N TYR A 214 -17.79 4.69 11.95
CA TYR A 214 -18.00 3.75 13.04
C TYR A 214 -16.68 3.12 13.49
N VAL A 215 -16.65 2.75 14.76
CA VAL A 215 -15.52 2.08 15.40
C VAL A 215 -16.02 0.97 16.34
N LEU A 216 -15.34 -0.17 16.30
CA LEU A 216 -15.50 -1.23 17.28
C LEU A 216 -14.41 -1.07 18.33
N ALA A 217 -14.75 -0.35 19.40
CA ALA A 217 -13.88 -0.05 20.52
C ALA A 217 -14.13 -1.00 21.69
N SER A 218 -13.22 -1.04 22.66
CA SER A 218 -13.44 -1.80 23.90
C SER A 218 -14.53 -1.14 24.77
N LEU A 219 -15.04 -1.84 25.79
CA LEU A 219 -16.00 -1.26 26.73
C LEU A 219 -15.48 0.03 27.40
N PRO A 220 -16.33 1.03 27.68
CA PRO A 220 -15.92 2.30 28.28
C PRO A 220 -15.08 2.18 29.57
N GLU A 221 -15.37 1.20 30.42
CA GLU A 221 -14.57 0.96 31.64
C GLU A 221 -13.13 0.54 31.33
N LEU A 222 -12.92 -0.26 30.27
CA LEU A 222 -11.58 -0.65 29.82
C LEU A 222 -10.88 0.50 29.11
N GLN A 223 -11.63 1.28 28.32
CA GLN A 223 -11.18 2.52 27.69
C GLN A 223 -10.61 3.49 28.72
N GLU A 224 -11.35 3.76 29.80
CA GLU A 224 -10.94 4.64 30.89
C GLU A 224 -9.70 4.12 31.65
N ALA A 225 -9.59 2.79 31.77
CA ALA A 225 -8.49 2.14 32.48
C ALA A 225 -7.16 2.15 31.70
N ALA A 226 -7.20 2.11 30.37
CA ALA A 226 -6.02 2.10 29.54
C ALA A 226 -5.35 3.50 29.45
N HIS A 227 -4.07 3.49 29.07
CA HIS A 227 -3.26 4.71 28.89
C HIS A 227 -3.41 5.33 27.49
N GLY A 228 -4.07 4.61 26.58
CA GLY A 228 -4.28 5.03 25.20
C GLY A 228 -5.21 4.10 24.45
N GLU A 229 -5.75 4.59 23.34
CA GLU A 229 -6.49 3.80 22.36
C GLU A 229 -6.10 4.20 20.95
N ALA A 230 -6.11 3.21 20.07
CA ALA A 230 -5.67 3.41 18.71
C ALA A 230 -6.38 2.51 17.71
N MET A 231 -6.47 2.99 16.47
CA MET A 231 -7.02 2.22 15.37
C MET A 231 -5.98 1.21 14.85
N LEU A 232 -6.45 -0.02 14.59
CA LEU A 232 -5.66 -1.15 14.07
C LEU A 232 -5.71 -1.26 12.54
N SER A 233 -6.37 -0.31 11.86
CA SER A 233 -6.67 -0.38 10.44
C SER A 233 -5.43 -0.45 9.54
N VAL A 234 -5.53 -1.25 8.48
CA VAL A 234 -4.54 -1.33 7.40
C VAL A 234 -5.18 -0.93 6.08
N ALA A 235 -4.46 -0.19 5.24
CA ALA A 235 -4.95 0.17 3.91
C ALA A 235 -4.70 -1.00 2.94
N LEU A 236 -5.78 -1.69 2.55
CA LEU A 236 -5.71 -2.80 1.61
C LEU A 236 -5.82 -2.29 0.17
N GLU A 237 -4.84 -2.61 -0.66
CA GLU A 237 -4.90 -2.39 -2.09
C GLU A 237 -4.87 -3.72 -2.82
N GLN A 238 -6.06 -4.18 -3.26
CA GLN A 238 -6.26 -5.48 -3.90
C GLN A 238 -5.78 -6.64 -3.00
N GLY A 239 -6.05 -6.56 -1.70
CA GLY A 239 -5.68 -7.59 -0.71
C GLY A 239 -4.21 -7.58 -0.26
N VAL A 240 -3.39 -6.69 -0.81
CA VAL A 240 -1.99 -6.52 -0.40
C VAL A 240 -1.84 -5.23 0.40
N VAL A 241 -1.15 -5.33 1.54
CA VAL A 241 -0.78 -4.19 2.37
C VAL A 241 0.50 -3.57 1.83
N ARG A 242 0.43 -2.30 1.46
CA ARG A 242 1.57 -1.50 0.97
C ARG A 242 1.75 -0.20 1.74
N ARG A 243 0.63 0.36 2.20
CA ARG A 243 0.56 1.62 2.91
C ARG A 243 -0.15 1.42 4.24
N ILE A 244 0.26 2.17 5.25
CA ILE A 244 -0.34 2.13 6.58
C ILE A 244 -0.68 3.56 6.99
N PRO A 245 -1.95 3.86 7.35
CA PRO A 245 -2.30 5.14 7.92
C PRO A 245 -1.66 5.31 9.30
N LEU A 246 -1.02 6.46 9.54
CA LEU A 246 -0.54 6.84 10.86
C LEU A 246 -1.59 7.62 11.65
N ILE A 247 -2.46 8.34 10.93
CA ILE A 247 -3.60 9.09 11.44
C ILE A 247 -4.81 8.79 10.54
N MET A 248 -5.98 8.68 11.14
CA MET A 248 -7.27 8.47 10.48
C MET A 248 -8.30 9.47 11.01
N GLY A 249 -9.41 9.61 10.29
CA GLY A 249 -10.59 10.33 10.76
C GLY A 249 -11.64 9.37 11.29
N LEU A 250 -12.21 9.68 12.46
CA LEU A 250 -13.41 9.06 13.01
C LEU A 250 -14.45 10.16 13.21
N GLY A 251 -15.48 10.20 12.37
CA GLY A 251 -16.41 11.34 12.32
C GLY A 251 -15.68 12.66 12.05
N GLU A 252 -15.74 13.59 13.00
CA GLU A 252 -15.14 14.94 12.92
C GLU A 252 -13.84 15.08 13.72
N LYS A 253 -13.20 13.97 14.10
CA LYS A 253 -11.93 14.00 14.84
C LYS A 253 -10.89 13.07 14.26
N LEU A 254 -9.64 13.38 14.53
CA LEU A 254 -8.50 12.53 14.18
C LEU A 254 -8.28 11.48 15.27
N VAL A 255 -7.82 10.31 14.85
CA VAL A 255 -7.46 9.19 15.72
C VAL A 255 -6.14 8.58 15.24
N PRO A 256 -5.23 8.19 16.16
CA PRO A 256 -3.94 7.64 15.78
C PRO A 256 -4.03 6.15 15.45
N SER A 257 -3.04 5.67 14.70
CA SER A 257 -2.77 4.25 14.59
C SER A 257 -2.02 3.72 15.82
N LEU A 258 -2.09 2.40 16.04
CA LEU A 258 -1.45 1.75 17.19
C LEU A 258 0.05 2.09 17.33
N PRO A 259 0.87 2.09 16.26
CA PRO A 259 2.28 2.49 16.34
C PRO A 259 2.48 3.91 16.90
N MET A 260 1.67 4.88 16.47
CA MET A 260 1.82 6.27 16.92
C MET A 260 1.42 6.44 18.38
N GLU A 261 0.34 5.79 18.80
CA GLU A 261 -0.11 5.85 20.20
C GLU A 261 0.84 5.12 21.14
N MET A 262 1.42 3.99 20.71
CA MET A 262 2.46 3.31 21.47
C MET A 262 3.69 4.17 21.65
N LEU A 263 4.14 4.88 20.62
CA LEU A 263 5.24 5.83 20.74
C LEU A 263 4.89 6.96 21.72
N ARG A 264 3.66 7.46 21.70
CA ARG A 264 3.20 8.54 22.60
C ARG A 264 3.26 8.08 24.06
N VAL A 265 2.69 6.91 24.36
CA VAL A 265 2.70 6.35 25.71
C VAL A 265 4.13 6.00 26.16
N ALA A 266 4.94 5.40 25.29
CA ALA A 266 6.31 5.01 25.62
C ALA A 266 7.25 6.19 25.88
N THR A 267 6.95 7.36 25.30
CA THR A 267 7.73 8.60 25.46
C THR A 267 7.12 9.57 26.48
N ASP A 268 6.00 9.20 27.11
CA ASP A 268 5.19 10.07 27.98
C ASP A 268 4.84 11.41 27.31
N SER A 269 4.57 11.37 26.00
CA SER A 269 4.21 12.56 25.23
C SER A 269 2.75 12.96 25.50
N PRO A 270 2.46 14.25 25.73
CA PRO A 270 1.09 14.72 26.00
C PRO A 270 0.18 14.66 24.77
N ALA A 271 0.76 14.66 23.57
CA ALA A 271 0.01 14.69 22.32
C ALA A 271 0.78 14.05 21.16
N ILE A 272 0.06 13.82 20.07
CA ILE A 272 0.59 13.49 18.74
C ILE A 272 0.48 14.74 17.88
N GLU A 273 1.56 15.11 17.19
CA GLU A 273 1.61 16.30 16.33
C GLU A 273 1.32 15.91 14.89
N VAL A 274 0.47 16.67 14.20
CA VAL A 274 0.13 16.45 12.79
C VAL A 274 0.41 17.72 12.02
N PHE A 275 1.39 17.65 11.12
CA PHE A 275 1.77 18.76 10.26
C PHE A 275 1.04 18.61 8.92
N ALA A 276 0.20 19.58 8.59
CA ALA A 276 -0.63 19.54 7.40
C ALA A 276 -0.69 20.89 6.68
N ASP A 277 -0.83 20.84 5.37
CA ASP A 277 -1.05 22.02 4.53
C ASP A 277 -2.19 21.75 3.52
N GLY A 278 -2.42 22.70 2.61
CA GLY A 278 -3.50 22.59 1.62
C GLY A 278 -3.42 21.36 0.70
N SER A 279 -2.28 20.65 0.67
CA SER A 279 -2.10 19.41 -0.09
C SER A 279 -2.34 18.13 0.73
N GLY A 280 -2.52 18.24 2.05
CA GLY A 280 -2.77 17.13 2.97
C GLY A 280 -1.77 17.03 4.12
N VAL A 281 -1.69 15.85 4.74
CA VAL A 281 -0.74 15.57 5.82
C VAL A 281 0.67 15.44 5.26
N GLN A 282 1.61 16.20 5.82
CA GLN A 282 3.02 16.18 5.45
C GLN A 282 3.85 15.30 6.38
N ALA A 283 3.54 15.34 7.68
CA ALA A 283 4.22 14.54 8.68
C ALA A 283 3.34 14.31 9.92
N VAL A 284 3.62 13.22 10.63
CA VAL A 284 3.05 12.91 11.94
C VAL A 284 4.20 12.72 12.92
N GLY A 285 4.15 13.41 14.05
CA GLY A 285 5.22 13.48 15.04
C GLY A 285 4.78 13.03 16.43
N VAL A 286 5.71 12.43 17.16
CA VAL A 286 5.60 12.13 18.58
C VAL A 286 6.97 12.28 19.22
N ALA A 287 7.08 13.15 20.22
CA ALA A 287 8.36 13.52 20.83
C ALA A 287 9.41 13.84 19.74
N ASP A 288 10.55 13.15 19.73
CA ASP A 288 11.63 13.37 18.74
C ASP A 288 11.40 12.65 17.40
N ALA A 289 10.41 11.77 17.31
CA ALA A 289 10.11 11.02 16.09
C ALA A 289 9.20 11.86 15.17
N LEU A 290 9.72 12.24 14.00
CA LEU A 290 8.94 12.91 12.95
C LEU A 290 8.85 12.02 11.70
N VAL A 291 7.65 11.54 11.40
CA VAL A 291 7.42 10.59 10.31
C VAL A 291 6.87 11.32 9.08
N PRO A 292 7.62 11.39 7.97
CA PRO A 292 7.12 11.98 6.73
C PRO A 292 6.04 11.07 6.12
N THR A 293 4.88 11.64 5.81
CA THR A 293 3.71 10.91 5.29
C THR A 293 3.46 11.21 3.82
N GLN A 294 2.54 10.44 3.25
CA GLN A 294 1.78 10.82 2.09
C GLN A 294 0.66 11.79 2.51
N PRO A 295 0.07 12.52 1.54
CA PRO A 295 -1.05 13.45 1.77
C PRO A 295 -2.22 12.88 2.60
N GLY A 296 -2.45 11.57 2.52
CA GLY A 296 -3.51 10.86 3.24
C GLY A 296 -3.17 10.51 4.70
N GLY A 297 -2.01 10.94 5.21
CA GLY A 297 -1.54 10.59 6.56
C GLY A 297 -1.00 9.16 6.65
N ASP A 298 -0.78 8.49 5.52
CA ASP A 298 -0.25 7.14 5.41
C ASP A 298 1.21 7.09 4.96
N VAL A 299 1.90 6.00 5.26
CA VAL A 299 3.29 5.77 4.85
C VAL A 299 3.41 4.54 3.98
N TRP A 300 4.33 4.58 3.01
CA TRP A 300 4.76 3.38 2.29
C TRP A 300 5.71 2.59 3.17
N LEU A 301 5.36 1.33 3.44
CA LEU A 301 6.16 0.47 4.30
C LEU A 301 7.22 -0.27 3.49
N HIS A 302 8.48 -0.22 3.93
CA HIS A 302 9.55 -1.07 3.38
C HIS A 302 9.58 -2.38 4.17
N PHE A 303 8.97 -3.42 3.63
CA PHE A 303 8.83 -4.67 4.35
C PHE A 303 10.17 -5.42 4.49
N ALA A 304 10.39 -5.96 5.70
CA ALA A 304 11.35 -7.02 5.96
C ALA A 304 10.65 -8.38 5.82
N SER A 305 11.39 -9.40 5.40
CA SER A 305 10.86 -10.77 5.32
C SER A 305 10.56 -11.31 6.71
N ILE A 306 9.45 -12.03 6.87
CA ILE A 306 9.06 -12.67 8.13
C ILE A 306 10.19 -13.53 8.70
N ARG A 307 10.96 -14.21 7.85
CA ARG A 307 12.11 -15.03 8.25
C ARG A 307 13.15 -14.24 9.04
N SER A 308 13.33 -12.95 8.71
CA SER A 308 14.28 -12.06 9.37
C SER A 308 13.73 -11.44 10.67
N THR A 309 12.43 -11.53 10.91
CA THR A 309 11.75 -10.92 12.06
C THR A 309 11.30 -11.94 13.12
N LEU A 310 11.38 -13.25 12.84
CA LEU A 310 10.99 -14.35 13.75
C LEU A 310 11.56 -14.24 15.18
N SER A 311 12.74 -13.66 15.36
CA SER A 311 13.37 -13.52 16.68
C SER A 311 12.65 -12.59 17.66
N ARG A 312 11.66 -11.79 17.22
CA ARG A 312 10.87 -10.92 18.12
C ARG A 312 9.67 -11.60 18.76
N TYR A 313 9.31 -12.78 18.28
CA TYR A 313 8.10 -13.48 18.71
C TYR A 313 8.34 -14.27 20.00
N VAL A 314 7.38 -14.17 20.92
CA VAL A 314 7.36 -14.85 22.21
C VAL A 314 5.97 -15.43 22.41
N SER A 315 5.88 -16.73 22.71
CA SER A 315 4.60 -17.36 23.04
C SER A 315 4.09 -16.83 24.40
N ALA A 316 2.82 -16.43 24.48
CA ALA A 316 2.20 -15.99 25.73
C ALA A 316 2.27 -17.06 26.82
N ARG A 317 2.26 -18.36 26.43
CA ARG A 317 2.49 -19.48 27.33
C ARG A 317 3.80 -19.35 28.09
N ASP A 318 4.89 -19.04 27.40
CA ASP A 318 6.23 -19.01 27.99
C ASP A 318 6.36 -17.85 28.99
N ILE A 319 5.65 -16.74 28.73
CA ILE A 319 5.54 -15.60 29.65
C ILE A 319 4.77 -16.01 30.92
N LEU A 320 3.62 -16.66 30.75
CA LEU A 320 2.80 -17.14 31.88
C LEU A 320 3.51 -18.20 32.72
N GLN A 321 4.45 -18.95 32.13
CA GLN A 321 5.30 -19.92 32.83
C GLN A 321 6.58 -19.31 33.44
N GLY A 322 6.88 -18.05 33.14
CA GLY A 322 8.09 -17.37 33.62
C GLY A 322 9.39 -17.91 33.02
N THR A 323 9.35 -18.48 31.80
CA THR A 323 10.51 -19.10 31.13
C THR A 323 11.20 -18.19 30.12
N VAL A 324 10.70 -16.96 29.94
CA VAL A 324 11.23 -15.99 28.97
C VAL A 324 12.42 -15.22 29.52
N ASP A 325 13.33 -14.82 28.62
CA ASP A 325 14.41 -13.88 28.94
C ASP A 325 13.84 -12.46 29.16
N PRO A 326 13.99 -11.86 30.36
CA PRO A 326 13.49 -10.51 30.65
C PRO A 326 14.06 -9.41 29.74
N GLU A 327 15.26 -9.58 29.19
CA GLU A 327 15.89 -8.59 28.30
C GLU A 327 15.18 -8.49 26.94
N ARG A 328 14.31 -9.44 26.61
CA ARG A 328 13.41 -9.32 25.45
C ARG A 328 12.29 -8.32 25.67
N PHE A 329 12.03 -7.87 26.89
CA PHE A 329 10.88 -7.02 27.24
C PHE A 329 11.30 -5.69 27.86
N ARG A 330 12.37 -5.70 28.64
CA ARG A 330 12.89 -4.50 29.31
C ARG A 330 13.18 -3.41 28.28
N ASN A 331 12.62 -2.22 28.51
CA ASN A 331 12.79 -1.06 27.63
C ASN A 331 12.37 -1.31 26.15
N LYS A 332 11.45 -2.26 25.92
CA LYS A 332 10.91 -2.56 24.60
C LYS A 332 9.44 -2.19 24.48
N LEU A 333 8.98 -2.02 23.25
CA LEU A 333 7.57 -1.95 22.90
C LEU A 333 7.03 -3.36 22.77
N VAL A 334 5.95 -3.69 23.47
CA VAL A 334 5.34 -5.03 23.45
C VAL A 334 4.03 -4.97 22.70
N LEU A 335 3.84 -5.86 21.74
CA LEU A 335 2.60 -6.04 21.01
C LEU A 335 1.99 -7.39 21.38
N VAL A 336 0.73 -7.43 21.75
CA VAL A 336 0.01 -8.67 22.06
C VAL A 336 -1.01 -8.92 20.95
N GLY A 337 -0.94 -10.07 20.30
CA GLY A 337 -1.82 -10.40 19.17
C GLY A 337 -2.10 -11.89 19.01
N LEU A 338 -3.18 -12.19 18.28
CA LEU A 338 -3.59 -13.56 17.94
C LEU A 338 -2.83 -14.04 16.71
N THR A 339 -2.09 -15.15 16.84
CA THR A 339 -1.39 -15.77 15.70
C THR A 339 -1.67 -17.27 15.57
N GLY A 340 -2.44 -17.85 16.49
CA GLY A 340 -2.96 -19.21 16.40
C GLY A 340 -3.84 -19.44 15.16
N THR A 341 -3.83 -20.68 14.68
CA THR A 341 -4.57 -21.11 13.51
C THR A 341 -6.08 -20.96 13.74
N GLY A 342 -6.77 -20.26 12.83
CA GLY A 342 -8.23 -20.06 12.90
C GLY A 342 -8.70 -18.85 13.71
N VAL A 343 -7.78 -18.09 14.33
CA VAL A 343 -8.08 -16.86 15.08
C VAL A 343 -7.22 -15.65 14.67
N THR A 344 -6.35 -15.81 13.66
CA THR A 344 -5.45 -14.76 13.15
C THR A 344 -6.05 -13.99 11.97
N ASP A 345 -5.83 -12.67 11.94
CA ASP A 345 -6.05 -11.84 10.74
C ASP A 345 -4.78 -11.82 9.88
N MET A 346 -4.69 -12.76 8.95
CA MET A 346 -3.53 -12.90 8.06
C MET A 346 -3.62 -11.92 6.88
N ARG A 347 -2.53 -11.22 6.63
CA ARG A 347 -2.41 -10.20 5.59
C ARG A 347 -1.25 -10.49 4.64
N THR A 348 -1.44 -10.17 3.36
CA THR A 348 -0.38 -10.31 2.35
C THR A 348 0.43 -9.02 2.29
N THR A 349 1.74 -9.11 2.43
CA THR A 349 2.66 -7.96 2.30
C THR A 349 3.09 -7.73 0.85
N ALA A 350 3.73 -6.59 0.57
CA ALA A 350 4.33 -6.33 -0.75
C ALA A 350 5.39 -7.39 -1.17
N LEU A 351 5.99 -8.08 -0.20
CA LEU A 351 6.90 -9.20 -0.48
C LEU A 351 6.18 -10.45 -1.01
N GLY A 352 4.85 -10.51 -0.91
CA GLY A 352 4.05 -11.69 -1.24
C GLY A 352 4.02 -12.73 -0.11
N GLU A 353 4.48 -12.37 1.09
CA GLU A 353 4.42 -13.20 2.28
C GLU A 353 3.09 -12.98 3.00
N LEU A 354 2.53 -14.06 3.57
CA LEU A 354 1.35 -14.01 4.41
C LEU A 354 1.81 -13.90 5.88
N VAL A 355 1.47 -12.80 6.55
CA VAL A 355 1.91 -12.50 7.92
C VAL A 355 0.72 -12.12 8.81
N PRO A 356 0.80 -12.33 10.13
CA PRO A 356 -0.22 -11.82 11.05
C PRO A 356 -0.31 -10.28 11.01
N GLY A 357 -1.51 -9.71 11.17
CA GLY A 357 -1.72 -8.25 11.20
C GLY A 357 -0.79 -7.52 12.19
N ILE A 358 -0.54 -8.13 13.34
CA ILE A 358 0.35 -7.58 14.37
C ILE A 358 1.82 -7.41 13.92
N GLU A 359 2.29 -8.25 13.00
CA GLU A 359 3.64 -8.12 12.41
C GLU A 359 3.76 -6.82 11.61
N ILE A 360 2.69 -6.41 10.93
CA ILE A 360 2.67 -5.17 10.16
C ILE A 360 2.82 -3.98 11.10
N GLN A 361 2.11 -3.97 12.23
CA GLN A 361 2.24 -2.92 13.24
C GLN A 361 3.66 -2.87 13.82
N ALA A 362 4.27 -4.03 14.09
CA ALA A 362 5.66 -4.11 14.52
C ALA A 362 6.62 -3.51 13.49
N GLN A 363 6.46 -3.84 12.21
CA GLN A 363 7.32 -3.31 11.14
C GLN A 363 7.15 -1.80 10.92
N VAL A 364 5.97 -1.23 11.16
CA VAL A 364 5.77 0.24 11.14
C VAL A 364 6.61 0.89 12.23
N ILE A 365 6.51 0.42 13.47
CA ILE A 365 7.30 0.94 14.60
C ILE A 365 8.79 0.87 14.25
N GLU A 366 9.28 -0.26 13.76
CA GLU A 366 10.69 -0.39 13.36
C GLU A 366 11.11 0.58 12.27
N THR A 367 10.25 0.78 11.27
CA THR A 367 10.52 1.71 10.18
C THR A 367 10.64 3.15 10.71
N ILE A 368 9.85 3.50 11.73
CA ILE A 368 9.93 4.78 12.43
C ILE A 368 11.27 4.91 13.16
N PHE A 369 11.68 3.90 13.92
CA PHE A 369 12.98 3.89 14.61
C PHE A 369 14.18 3.94 13.65
N GLU A 370 14.08 3.28 12.48
CA GLU A 370 15.17 3.26 11.49
C GLU A 370 15.19 4.49 10.57
N GLY A 371 14.09 5.25 10.49
CA GLY A 371 13.93 6.39 9.57
C GLY A 371 13.95 6.01 8.09
N ARG A 372 13.74 4.72 7.75
CA ARG A 372 13.86 4.16 6.39
C ARG A 372 12.51 4.03 5.69
N PHE A 373 11.86 5.16 5.44
CA PHE A 373 10.58 5.19 4.74
C PHE A 373 10.75 5.12 3.22
N LEU A 374 9.87 4.36 2.56
CA LEU A 374 9.67 4.51 1.13
C LEU A 374 8.91 5.81 0.87
N ARG A 375 9.31 6.55 -0.16
CA ARG A 375 8.75 7.87 -0.45
C ARG A 375 8.27 7.91 -1.89
N ARG A 376 7.10 8.53 -2.07
CA ARG A 376 6.58 8.92 -3.38
C ARG A 376 6.07 10.36 -3.26
N PRO A 377 6.96 11.36 -3.30
CA PRO A 377 6.56 12.76 -3.14
C PRO A 377 5.73 13.22 -4.35
N THR A 378 4.84 14.18 -4.15
CA THR A 378 3.90 14.67 -5.18
C THR A 378 4.60 15.15 -6.46
N TRP A 379 5.76 15.83 -6.32
CA TRP A 379 6.56 16.30 -7.45
C TRP A 379 7.08 15.16 -8.35
N LEU A 380 7.22 13.94 -7.81
CA LEU A 380 7.80 12.82 -8.57
C LEU A 380 6.90 12.44 -9.75
N LYS A 381 5.58 12.52 -9.58
CA LYS A 381 4.63 12.27 -10.66
C LYS A 381 4.76 13.29 -11.80
N TRP A 382 5.02 14.55 -11.47
CA TRP A 382 5.28 15.60 -12.46
C TRP A 382 6.60 15.36 -13.20
N ALA A 383 7.65 14.97 -12.49
CA ALA A 383 8.94 14.62 -13.09
C ALA A 383 8.83 13.41 -14.03
N GLU A 384 8.11 12.35 -13.62
CA GLU A 384 7.82 11.18 -14.45
C GLU A 384 7.05 11.56 -15.72
N SER A 385 5.99 12.36 -15.57
CA SER A 385 5.16 12.82 -16.70
C SER A 385 5.96 13.72 -17.65
N GLY A 386 6.76 14.64 -17.11
CA GLY A 386 7.65 15.50 -17.89
C GLY A 386 8.69 14.69 -18.66
N PHE A 387 9.29 13.68 -18.02
CA PHE A 387 10.22 12.76 -18.68
C PHE A 387 9.56 12.05 -19.86
N ILE A 388 8.35 11.50 -19.67
CA ILE A 388 7.59 10.81 -20.72
C ILE A 388 7.29 11.74 -21.89
N ILE A 389 6.82 12.96 -21.62
CA ILE A 389 6.52 13.95 -22.67
C ILE A 389 7.79 14.36 -23.42
N ILE A 390 8.86 14.71 -22.71
CA ILE A 390 10.12 15.14 -23.34
C ILE A 390 10.71 14.03 -24.22
N PHE A 391 10.89 12.82 -23.67
CA PHE A 391 11.45 11.71 -24.43
C PHE A 391 10.51 11.22 -25.53
N GLY A 392 9.20 11.22 -25.30
CA GLY A 392 8.20 10.89 -26.32
C GLY A 392 8.25 11.86 -27.50
N LEU A 393 8.33 13.17 -27.25
CA LEU A 393 8.49 14.18 -28.29
C LEU A 393 9.84 14.07 -29.02
N LEU A 394 10.92 13.76 -28.30
CA LEU A 394 12.24 13.48 -28.91
C LEU A 394 12.18 12.29 -29.86
N ILE A 395 11.49 11.20 -29.48
CA ILE A 395 11.25 10.04 -30.35
C ILE A 395 10.47 10.46 -31.62
N ILE A 396 9.35 11.17 -31.44
CA ILE A 396 8.49 11.63 -32.56
C ILE A 396 9.24 12.57 -33.51
N TRP A 397 10.13 13.40 -32.98
CA TRP A 397 10.94 14.35 -33.74
C TRP A 397 12.08 13.67 -34.50
N TYR A 398 12.81 12.76 -33.83
CA TYR A 398 14.03 12.16 -34.36
C TYR A 398 13.79 10.95 -35.27
N VAL A 399 12.93 10.00 -34.87
CA VAL A 399 12.76 8.70 -35.54
C VAL A 399 12.28 8.81 -37.00
N PRO A 400 11.30 9.66 -37.35
CA PRO A 400 10.82 9.74 -38.74
C PRO A 400 11.81 10.34 -39.74
N ARG A 401 12.90 10.97 -39.28
CA ARG A 401 13.86 11.60 -40.20
C ARG A 401 14.59 10.55 -41.04
N THR A 402 14.30 10.54 -42.33
CA THR A 402 14.79 9.57 -43.33
C THR A 402 16.31 9.54 -43.50
N GLN A 403 17.01 10.62 -43.16
CA GLN A 403 18.49 10.69 -43.17
C GLN A 403 19.13 10.54 -41.79
N SER A 404 18.37 10.26 -40.73
CA SER A 404 18.99 10.03 -39.42
C SER A 404 19.79 8.72 -39.43
N ARG A 405 20.96 8.72 -38.79
CA ARG A 405 21.77 7.51 -38.57
C ARG A 405 20.95 6.39 -37.95
N PHE A 406 20.02 6.75 -37.08
CA PHE A 406 19.10 5.82 -36.45
C PHE A 406 18.11 5.20 -37.43
N ALA A 407 17.43 5.99 -38.28
CA ALA A 407 16.53 5.45 -39.29
C ALA A 407 17.26 4.55 -40.31
N MET A 408 18.52 4.86 -40.64
CA MET A 408 19.37 3.98 -41.46
C MET A 408 19.70 2.68 -40.72
N PHE A 409 20.08 2.75 -39.44
CA PHE A 409 20.33 1.59 -38.59
C PHE A 409 19.10 0.69 -38.43
N LEU A 410 17.92 1.28 -38.18
CA LEU A 410 16.64 0.58 -38.07
C LEU A 410 16.33 -0.24 -39.34
N ARG A 411 16.63 0.32 -40.52
CA ARG A 411 16.42 -0.34 -41.82
C ARG A 411 17.47 -1.41 -42.09
N ALA A 412 18.73 -1.15 -41.75
CA ALA A 412 19.85 -2.05 -42.02
C ALA A 412 19.84 -3.29 -41.10
N VAL A 413 19.46 -3.11 -39.83
CA VAL A 413 19.46 -4.20 -38.83
C VAL A 413 18.18 -4.14 -37.98
N PRO A 414 17.03 -4.64 -38.48
CA PRO A 414 15.77 -4.61 -37.75
C PRO A 414 15.87 -5.25 -36.35
N LYS A 415 16.62 -6.36 -36.22
CA LYS A 415 16.91 -7.00 -34.91
C LYS A 415 17.69 -6.09 -33.95
N GLY A 416 18.56 -5.22 -34.47
CA GLY A 416 19.33 -4.27 -33.69
C GLY A 416 18.47 -3.16 -33.09
N SER A 417 17.37 -2.79 -33.76
CA SER A 417 16.41 -1.84 -33.21
C SER A 417 15.67 -2.37 -31.98
N THR A 418 15.21 -3.62 -32.05
CA THR A 418 14.60 -4.32 -30.92
C THR A 418 15.59 -4.42 -29.77
N PHE A 419 16.84 -4.81 -30.04
CA PHE A 419 17.88 -4.91 -29.01
C PHE A 419 18.13 -3.57 -28.30
N LEU A 420 18.24 -2.47 -29.06
CA LEU A 420 18.44 -1.14 -28.49
C LEU A 420 17.22 -0.68 -27.67
N GLY A 421 16.00 -0.93 -28.15
CA GLY A 421 14.78 -0.63 -27.40
C GLY A 421 14.74 -1.39 -26.07
N VAL A 422 14.98 -2.70 -26.10
CA VAL A 422 15.06 -3.53 -24.89
C VAL A 422 16.16 -3.04 -23.96
N SER A 423 17.35 -2.70 -24.48
CA SER A 423 18.47 -2.20 -23.68
C SER A 423 18.14 -0.88 -22.98
N LEU A 424 17.48 0.06 -23.68
CA LEU A 424 17.03 1.32 -23.08
C LEU A 424 15.97 1.11 -22.00
N HIS A 425 15.07 0.14 -22.20
CA HIS A 425 14.07 -0.22 -21.19
C HIS A 425 14.68 -0.89 -19.96
N LEU A 426 15.66 -1.78 -20.15
CA LEU A 426 16.43 -2.38 -19.05
C LEU A 426 17.23 -1.31 -18.30
N LEU A 427 17.81 -0.34 -19.02
CA LEU A 427 18.50 0.79 -18.41
C LEU A 427 17.54 1.66 -17.59
N ASN A 428 16.34 1.98 -18.12
CA ASN A 428 15.31 2.70 -17.38
C ASN A 428 14.93 1.96 -16.08
N LEU A 429 14.65 0.65 -16.18
CA LEU A 429 14.33 -0.17 -15.02
C LEU A 429 15.47 -0.19 -14.00
N LEU A 430 16.71 -0.33 -14.46
CA LEU A 430 17.90 -0.33 -13.61
C LEU A 430 18.10 1.02 -12.91
N CYS A 431 17.98 2.14 -13.62
CA CYS A 431 18.09 3.48 -13.05
C CYS A 431 17.03 3.72 -11.96
N CYS A 432 15.76 3.41 -12.25
CA CYS A 432 14.69 3.54 -11.27
C CYS A 432 14.89 2.62 -10.06
N PHE A 433 15.38 1.39 -10.27
CA PHE A 433 15.69 0.47 -9.18
C PHE A 433 16.87 0.95 -8.32
N LEU A 434 17.90 1.55 -8.92
CA LEU A 434 19.01 2.17 -8.18
C LEU A 434 18.56 3.39 -7.37
N ILE A 435 17.64 4.20 -7.92
CA ILE A 435 17.01 5.32 -7.20
C ILE A 435 16.23 4.79 -5.99
N PHE A 436 15.47 3.70 -6.15
CA PHE A 436 14.78 3.02 -5.06
C PHE A 436 15.75 2.56 -3.97
N ILE A 437 16.82 1.83 -4.32
CA ILE A 437 17.81 1.34 -3.34
C ILE A 437 18.47 2.50 -2.58
N ARG A 438 18.83 3.58 -3.30
CA ARG A 438 19.66 4.65 -2.74
C ARG A 438 18.88 5.70 -1.95
N PHE A 439 17.63 5.96 -2.34
CA PHE A 439 16.82 7.06 -1.81
C PHE A 439 15.45 6.62 -1.27
N GLY A 440 15.06 5.35 -1.43
CA GLY A 440 13.72 4.87 -1.08
C GLY A 440 12.61 5.45 -1.97
N LEU A 441 12.95 6.06 -3.10
CA LEU A 441 11.96 6.66 -4.00
C LEU A 441 11.33 5.60 -4.90
N LEU A 442 10.01 5.51 -4.86
CA LEU A 442 9.23 4.64 -5.73
C LEU A 442 8.99 5.36 -7.05
N VAL A 443 9.75 5.06 -8.11
CA VAL A 443 9.61 5.67 -9.45
C VAL A 443 8.86 4.74 -10.40
N ASP A 444 7.86 5.25 -11.11
CA ASP A 444 6.99 4.49 -12.02
C ASP A 444 7.66 4.18 -13.37
N ALA A 445 8.62 3.27 -13.34
CA ALA A 445 9.28 2.79 -14.55
C ALA A 445 8.32 2.06 -15.50
N ALA A 446 7.21 1.52 -14.98
CA ALA A 446 6.22 0.76 -15.75
C ALA A 446 5.45 1.66 -16.71
N SER A 447 4.95 2.80 -16.23
CA SER A 447 4.27 3.78 -17.09
C SER A 447 5.20 4.39 -18.13
N ILE A 448 6.45 4.70 -17.74
CA ILE A 448 7.49 5.17 -18.67
C ILE A 448 7.70 4.15 -19.79
N PHE A 449 7.84 2.86 -19.42
CA PHE A 449 7.98 1.76 -20.37
C PHE A 449 6.77 1.69 -21.33
N ILE A 450 5.56 1.53 -20.80
CA ILE A 450 4.34 1.32 -21.58
C ILE A 450 4.14 2.45 -22.59
N ILE A 451 4.24 3.72 -22.17
CA ILE A 451 3.94 4.87 -23.01
C ILE A 451 5.02 5.06 -24.09
N LEU A 452 6.31 5.02 -23.73
CA LEU A 452 7.38 5.20 -24.70
C LEU A 452 7.44 4.05 -25.72
N SER A 453 7.14 2.81 -25.29
CA SER A 453 7.01 1.67 -26.22
C SER A 453 5.83 1.84 -27.16
N ALA A 454 4.68 2.33 -26.69
CA ALA A 454 3.51 2.59 -27.54
C ALA A 454 3.77 3.68 -28.59
N VAL A 455 4.45 4.76 -28.19
CA VAL A 455 4.89 5.83 -29.10
C VAL A 455 5.86 5.31 -30.14
N MET A 456 6.85 4.50 -29.74
CA MET A 456 7.79 3.88 -30.67
C MET A 456 7.06 2.91 -31.63
N GLY A 457 6.09 2.14 -31.13
CA GLY A 457 5.26 1.21 -31.90
C GLY A 457 4.54 1.85 -33.09
N CYS A 458 4.11 3.11 -32.94
CA CYS A 458 3.43 3.88 -33.98
C CYS A 458 4.29 4.09 -35.24
N PHE A 459 5.62 4.02 -35.12
CA PHE A 459 6.54 4.17 -36.26
C PHE A 459 6.91 2.85 -36.93
N PHE A 460 6.67 1.70 -36.29
CA PHE A 460 6.95 0.39 -36.86
C PHE A 460 5.90 -0.05 -37.89
N ALA A 461 4.62 0.23 -37.66
CA ALA A 461 3.54 -0.20 -38.56
C ALA A 461 3.66 0.39 -40.00
N PRO A 462 3.91 1.69 -40.19
CA PRO A 462 4.15 2.26 -41.53
C PRO A 462 5.44 1.73 -42.17
N ALA A 463 6.49 1.50 -41.37
CA ALA A 463 7.77 1.00 -41.86
C ALA A 463 7.65 -0.44 -42.43
N LEU A 464 6.93 -1.32 -41.73
CA LEU A 464 6.68 -2.69 -42.19
C LEU A 464 5.79 -2.73 -43.44
N LEU A 465 4.76 -1.87 -43.51
CA LEU A 465 3.90 -1.75 -44.70
C LEU A 465 4.68 -1.30 -45.93
N HIS A 466 5.62 -0.36 -45.79
CA HIS A 466 6.45 0.09 -46.91
C HIS A 466 7.46 -0.95 -47.40
N VAL A 467 7.97 -1.82 -46.51
CA VAL A 467 8.82 -2.96 -46.91
C VAL A 467 8.00 -3.99 -47.69
N GLY A 468 6.77 -4.27 -47.26
CA GLY A 468 5.87 -5.18 -47.96
C GLY A 468 5.39 -4.66 -49.33
N GLU A 469 5.12 -3.36 -49.46
CA GLU A 469 4.77 -2.72 -50.73
C GLU A 469 5.94 -2.77 -51.73
N ARG A 470 7.20 -2.56 -51.28
CA ARG A 470 8.39 -2.69 -52.14
C ARG A 470 8.65 -4.12 -52.60
N GLY A 471 8.57 -5.09 -51.69
CA GLY A 471 8.74 -6.50 -52.06
C GLY A 471 7.69 -6.99 -53.07
N ARG A 472 6.44 -6.49 -52.98
CA ARG A 472 5.40 -6.78 -53.97
C ARG A 472 5.59 -6.05 -55.29
N ALA A 473 6.10 -4.82 -55.28
CA ALA A 473 6.42 -4.07 -56.49
C ALA A 473 7.60 -4.70 -57.24
N GLU A 474 8.63 -5.16 -56.53
CA GLU A 474 9.77 -5.89 -57.10
C GLU A 474 9.36 -7.28 -57.62
N ALA A 475 8.52 -8.01 -56.88
CA ALA A 475 7.98 -9.29 -57.35
C ALA A 475 7.05 -9.14 -58.57
N GLY A 476 6.22 -8.09 -58.61
CA GLY A 476 5.33 -7.79 -59.74
C GLY A 476 6.09 -7.31 -60.99
N GLN A 477 7.22 -6.62 -60.82
CA GLN A 477 8.12 -6.29 -61.92
C GLN A 477 8.89 -7.51 -62.44
N ALA A 478 9.20 -8.48 -61.58
CA ALA A 478 9.83 -9.74 -61.99
C ALA A 478 8.85 -10.62 -62.82
N THR A 479 7.61 -10.78 -62.38
CA THR A 479 6.59 -11.53 -63.14
C THR A 479 6.16 -10.83 -64.42
N GLY A 480 6.07 -9.49 -64.44
CA GLY A 480 5.78 -8.74 -65.66
C GLY A 480 6.88 -8.85 -66.73
N ARG A 481 8.14 -9.06 -66.32
CA ARG A 481 9.26 -9.28 -67.24
C ARG A 481 9.25 -10.67 -67.86
N GLU A 482 8.83 -11.70 -67.11
CA GLU A 482 8.67 -13.07 -67.62
C GLU A 482 7.50 -13.20 -68.60
N ASP A 483 6.41 -12.45 -68.42
CA ASP A 483 5.26 -12.46 -69.33
C ASP A 483 5.53 -11.69 -70.64
N ASP A 484 6.33 -10.62 -70.61
CA ASP A 484 6.79 -9.89 -71.82
C ASP A 484 7.77 -10.74 -72.65
N GLU A 485 8.67 -11.51 -72.01
CA GLU A 485 9.56 -12.45 -72.72
C GLU A 485 8.80 -13.63 -73.36
N ARG A 486 7.65 -14.03 -72.81
CA ARG A 486 6.80 -15.09 -73.39
C ARG A 486 5.92 -14.64 -74.54
N THR A 487 5.55 -13.37 -74.61
CA THR A 487 4.63 -12.83 -75.63
C THR A 487 5.36 -12.21 -76.84
N GLY A 488 6.66 -11.90 -76.71
CA GLY A 488 7.47 -11.31 -77.79
C GLY A 488 7.96 -12.27 -78.89
N ASN A 489 7.60 -13.55 -78.86
CA ASN A 489 8.17 -14.56 -79.76
C ASN A 489 7.08 -15.42 -80.46
N ALA A 490 6.22 -14.77 -81.25
CA ALA A 490 5.36 -15.45 -82.20
C ALA A 490 5.43 -14.75 -83.58
N PRO A 491 6.08 -15.35 -84.60
CA PRO A 491 6.02 -14.83 -85.95
C PRO A 491 4.63 -15.14 -86.54
N GLY A 492 3.92 -14.09 -86.96
CA GLY A 492 2.69 -14.17 -87.75
C GLY A 492 2.94 -14.69 -89.18
N PRO A 493 1.87 -15.06 -89.90
CA PRO A 493 1.83 -16.14 -90.90
C PRO A 493 2.71 -15.96 -92.14
#